data_AF-A0A8K0UE10-F1
#
_entry.id   AF-A0A8K0UE10-F1
#
_cell.length_a   1.000
_cell.length_b   1.000
_cell.length_c   1.000
_cell.angle_alpha   90.00
_cell.angle_beta   90.00
_cell.angle_gamma   90.00
#
_symmetry.space_group_name_H-M   'P 1'
#
loop_
_entity.id
_entity.type
_entity.pdbx_description
1 polymer ?
#
loop_
_entity_poly.entity_id
_entity_poly.type
_entity_poly.pdbx_seq_one_letter_code
_entity_poly.pdbx_strand_id
1 'polypeptide(L)'
;MSTTLNYIHDAGYPFQVAATRYIPKDAAEDGLTLILAHANRLHKEPCGILAQSLIELSQNNGRNRSLSIRDIWSIESPIHGETEGPDRGDVGVRHDNEGSDWEYSRAVLSFLDSQPDGVNFYERDIVAIGHGQGGNTLALLHALKPRLPIISFVLLNPDIDSSSAPARAYEYAAPRVMDYQPRVVDVLHKLYARGPPVHLVLSAADDIRAKRHADTM
;
A
#
# COMPACT_ATOMS: atom_id res chain seq x y z
N MET A 1 -1.95 20.99 6.06
CA MET A 1 -1.75 20.64 7.49
C MET A 1 -1.52 19.14 7.57
N SER A 2 -0.71 18.65 8.51
CA SER A 2 -0.53 17.21 8.72
C SER A 2 -0.87 16.82 10.16
N THR A 3 -1.52 15.67 10.33
CA THR A 3 -1.88 15.09 11.62
C THR A 3 -1.49 13.62 11.63
N THR A 4 -0.68 13.20 12.60
CA THR A 4 -0.39 11.77 12.83
C THR A 4 -1.44 11.19 13.76
N LEU A 5 -1.94 10.02 13.40
CA LEU A 5 -3.04 9.34 14.07
C LEU A 5 -2.65 7.87 14.27
N ASN A 6 -2.95 7.33 15.44
CA ASN A 6 -2.70 5.93 15.78
C ASN A 6 -4.02 5.25 16.10
N TYR A 7 -4.29 4.10 15.47
CA TYR A 7 -5.54 3.37 15.66
C TYR A 7 -5.29 1.91 15.99
N ILE A 8 -6.10 1.42 16.93
CA ILE A 8 -6.26 0.01 17.21
C ILE A 8 -7.69 -0.32 16.80
N HIS A 9 -7.86 -1.27 15.89
CA HIS A 9 -9.17 -1.71 15.46
C HIS A 9 -9.49 -3.04 16.13
N ASP A 10 -10.53 -3.06 16.98
CA ASP A 10 -10.94 -4.24 17.76
C ASP A 10 -11.46 -5.40 16.89
N ALA A 11 -11.66 -5.24 15.58
CA ALA A 11 -12.25 -6.26 14.71
C ALA A 11 -11.22 -7.26 14.12
N GLY A 12 -10.37 -7.83 14.97
CA GLY A 12 -9.58 -9.03 14.63
C GLY A 12 -8.21 -8.80 14.00
N TYR A 13 -7.67 -7.58 14.05
CA TYR A 13 -6.27 -7.29 13.72
C TYR A 13 -5.52 -6.85 14.99
N PRO A 14 -4.49 -7.58 15.44
CA PRO A 14 -3.96 -7.43 16.80
C PRO A 14 -2.98 -6.26 16.97
N PHE A 15 -2.51 -5.66 15.88
CA PHE A 15 -1.47 -4.62 15.94
C PHE A 15 -2.03 -3.21 15.77
N GLN A 16 -1.46 -2.27 16.52
CA GLN A 16 -1.70 -0.86 16.31
C GLN A 16 -1.15 -0.42 14.94
N VAL A 17 -1.91 0.40 14.22
CA VAL A 17 -1.51 0.97 12.93
C VAL A 17 -1.48 2.48 13.05
N ALA A 18 -0.34 3.07 12.68
CA ALA A 18 -0.14 4.50 12.63
C ALA A 18 -0.32 5.01 11.20
N ALA A 19 -0.80 6.24 11.05
CA ALA A 19 -0.77 6.93 9.77
C ALA A 19 -0.63 8.43 9.95
N THR A 20 -0.09 9.11 8.94
CA THR A 20 -0.12 10.57 8.87
C THR A 20 -1.06 11.02 7.76
N ARG A 21 -2.05 11.84 8.13
CA ARG A 21 -2.97 12.49 7.21
C ARG A 21 -2.42 13.84 6.80
N TYR A 22 -2.40 14.14 5.50
CA TYR A 22 -2.04 15.43 4.93
C TYR A 22 -3.26 16.02 4.21
N ILE A 23 -3.63 17.25 4.59
CA ILE A 23 -4.77 17.96 4.01
C ILE A 23 -4.25 19.22 3.29
N PRO A 24 -4.47 19.35 1.96
CA PRO A 24 -4.22 20.58 1.20
C PRO A 24 -4.98 21.78 1.76
N LYS A 25 -4.47 23.00 1.53
CA LYS A 25 -5.18 24.23 1.98
C LYS A 25 -6.50 24.46 1.24
N ASP A 26 -6.57 23.98 0.00
CA ASP A 26 -7.66 24.08 -0.95
C ASP A 26 -8.31 22.71 -1.21
N ALA A 27 -8.28 21.84 -0.19
CA ALA A 27 -8.89 20.52 -0.26
C ALA A 27 -10.36 20.62 -0.67
N ALA A 28 -10.71 19.97 -1.77
CA ALA A 28 -12.10 19.93 -2.24
C ALA A 28 -12.86 18.82 -1.54
N GLU A 29 -14.12 19.09 -1.20
CA GLU A 29 -14.99 18.07 -0.61
C GLU A 29 -15.26 16.93 -1.58
N ASP A 30 -15.13 17.06 -2.88
CA ASP A 30 -15.28 15.96 -3.85
C ASP A 30 -13.93 15.43 -4.38
N GLY A 31 -12.82 15.88 -3.79
CA GLY A 31 -11.48 15.52 -4.24
C GLY A 31 -11.06 14.09 -3.92
N LEU A 32 -9.96 13.69 -4.55
CA LEU A 32 -9.34 12.38 -4.43
C LEU A 32 -8.72 12.16 -3.04
N THR A 33 -8.87 10.95 -2.53
CA THR A 33 -8.12 10.48 -1.36
C THR A 33 -6.97 9.61 -1.85
N LEU A 34 -5.74 9.97 -1.46
CA LEU A 34 -4.53 9.24 -1.80
C LEU A 34 -4.11 8.37 -0.63
N ILE A 35 -3.89 7.07 -0.86
CA ILE A 35 -3.32 6.16 0.14
C ILE A 35 -1.88 5.85 -0.24
N LEU A 36 -0.93 6.15 0.64
CA LEU A 36 0.49 5.87 0.46
C LEU A 36 0.92 4.69 1.33
N ALA A 37 1.58 3.71 0.71
CA ALA A 37 2.23 2.59 1.39
C ALA A 37 3.73 2.54 1.03
N HIS A 38 4.59 2.48 2.04
CA HIS A 38 6.03 2.58 1.85
C HIS A 38 6.71 1.21 1.65
N ALA A 39 7.96 1.24 1.20
CA ALA A 39 8.76 0.02 1.06
C ALA A 39 9.24 -0.51 2.42
N ASN A 40 9.69 -1.76 2.41
CA ASN A 40 10.26 -2.42 3.57
C ASN A 40 11.45 -1.63 4.12
N ARG A 41 11.59 -1.59 5.45
CA ARG A 41 12.64 -0.87 6.19
C ARG A 41 12.67 0.65 5.95
N LEU A 42 11.64 1.20 5.30
CA LEU A 42 11.35 2.61 5.37
C LEU A 42 10.31 2.84 6.46
N HIS A 43 10.26 4.07 6.94
CA HIS A 43 9.18 4.55 7.79
C HIS A 43 8.17 5.35 6.94
N LYS A 44 7.07 5.83 7.52
CA LYS A 44 6.09 6.67 6.80
C LYS A 44 6.59 8.09 6.47
N GLU A 45 7.65 8.60 7.13
CA GLU A 45 8.10 10.00 7.00
C GLU A 45 8.60 10.34 5.58
N PRO A 46 9.37 9.50 4.87
CA PRO A 46 9.68 9.70 3.45
C PRO A 46 8.45 9.89 2.55
N CYS A 47 7.34 9.21 2.84
CA CYS A 47 6.08 9.42 2.12
C CYS A 47 5.49 10.81 2.38
N GLY A 48 5.86 11.48 3.46
CA GLY A 48 5.48 12.87 3.73
C GLY A 48 6.07 13.86 2.72
N ILE A 49 7.29 13.60 2.22
CA ILE A 49 7.89 14.41 1.15
C ILE A 49 7.10 14.23 -0.14
N LEU A 50 6.80 12.98 -0.50
CA LEU A 50 5.96 12.68 -1.67
C LEU A 50 4.58 13.33 -1.56
N ALA A 51 3.94 13.25 -0.39
CA ALA A 51 2.65 13.89 -0.14
C ALA A 51 2.72 15.40 -0.39
N GLN A 52 3.72 16.10 0.17
CA GLN A 52 3.89 17.53 -0.04
C GLN A 52 4.11 17.88 -1.52
N SER A 53 4.96 17.14 -2.23
CA SER A 53 5.19 17.35 -3.66
C SER A 53 3.92 17.12 -4.49
N LEU A 54 3.10 16.12 -4.17
CA LEU A 54 1.82 15.88 -4.85
C LEU A 54 0.83 17.02 -4.62
N ILE A 55 0.77 17.55 -3.40
CA ILE A 55 -0.08 18.70 -3.06
C ILE A 55 0.36 19.94 -3.84
N GLU A 56 1.66 20.25 -3.84
CA GLU A 56 2.21 21.38 -4.58
C GLU A 56 1.97 21.27 -6.09
N LEU A 57 2.17 20.08 -6.67
CA LEU A 57 1.88 19.83 -8.08
C LEU A 57 0.39 19.98 -8.39
N SER A 58 -0.50 19.49 -7.52
CA SER A 58 -1.95 19.65 -7.67
C SER A 58 -2.36 21.12 -7.66
N GLN A 59 -1.76 21.93 -6.78
CA GLN A 59 -2.07 23.35 -6.63
C GLN A 59 -1.52 24.20 -7.78
N ASN A 60 -0.32 23.86 -8.29
CA ASN A 60 0.35 24.61 -9.34
C ASN A 60 -0.18 24.28 -10.75
N ASN A 61 -0.79 23.11 -10.95
CA ASN A 61 -1.33 22.67 -12.24
C ASN A 61 -2.70 23.29 -12.58
N GLY A 62 -2.84 24.62 -12.49
CA GLY A 62 -4.09 25.40 -12.70
C GLY A 62 -4.86 25.20 -14.02
N ARG A 63 -4.51 24.20 -14.83
CA ARG A 63 -5.16 23.74 -16.05
C ARG A 63 -6.21 22.63 -15.86
N ASN A 64 -6.27 21.94 -14.71
CA ASN A 64 -7.22 20.85 -14.52
C ASN A 64 -7.82 20.80 -13.10
N ARG A 65 -8.83 21.64 -12.83
CA ARG A 65 -9.56 21.68 -11.54
C ARG A 65 -10.31 20.38 -11.22
N SER A 66 -10.43 19.45 -12.17
CA SER A 66 -11.15 18.19 -12.00
C SER A 66 -10.38 17.11 -11.21
N LEU A 67 -9.14 17.39 -10.79
CA LEU A 67 -8.28 16.45 -10.06
C LEU A 67 -7.76 17.11 -8.77
N SER A 68 -8.67 17.60 -7.94
CA SER A 68 -8.35 18.13 -6.62
C SER A 68 -7.98 17.00 -5.66
N ILE A 69 -6.94 17.19 -4.85
CA ILE A 69 -6.62 16.30 -3.74
C ILE A 69 -7.44 16.76 -2.54
N ARG A 70 -8.18 15.83 -1.93
CA ARG A 70 -8.90 16.06 -0.69
C ARG A 70 -8.01 15.78 0.52
N ASP A 71 -7.38 14.61 0.55
CA ASP A 71 -6.40 14.24 1.55
C ASP A 71 -5.46 13.13 1.08
N ILE A 72 -4.34 12.99 1.79
CA ILE A 72 -3.33 11.96 1.58
C ILE A 72 -3.09 11.26 2.91
N TRP A 73 -3.06 9.94 2.91
CA TRP A 73 -2.81 9.11 4.09
C TRP A 73 -1.56 8.28 3.87
N SER A 74 -0.52 8.53 4.65
CA SER A 74 0.67 7.69 4.69
C SER A 74 0.54 6.70 5.83
N ILE A 75 0.33 5.42 5.52
CA ILE A 75 0.03 4.38 6.52
C ILE A 75 1.31 3.62 6.83
N GLU A 76 1.65 3.51 8.11
CA GLU A 76 2.83 2.78 8.59
C GLU A 76 2.61 1.27 8.50
N SER A 77 3.67 0.55 8.18
CA SER A 77 3.69 -0.90 8.29
C SER A 77 3.74 -1.35 9.75
N PRO A 78 2.91 -2.31 10.16
CA PRO A 78 2.92 -2.84 11.53
C PRO A 78 4.24 -3.55 11.88
N ILE A 79 5.02 -3.96 10.87
CA ILE A 79 6.24 -4.78 11.01
C ILE A 79 7.53 -3.99 11.18
N HIS A 80 7.51 -2.67 10.98
CA HIS A 80 8.67 -1.79 11.17
C HIS A 80 8.22 -0.34 11.35
N GLY A 81 8.97 0.47 12.13
CA GLY A 81 8.67 1.89 12.35
C GLY A 81 8.07 2.21 13.71
N GLU A 82 7.31 3.31 13.83
CA GLU A 82 6.76 3.76 15.14
C GLU A 82 5.79 2.76 15.77
N THR A 83 5.22 1.86 14.95
CA THR A 83 4.36 0.76 15.39
C THR A 83 5.14 -0.52 15.73
N GLU A 84 6.47 -0.53 15.59
CA GLU A 84 7.35 -1.57 16.10
C GLU A 84 7.53 -1.41 17.62
N GLY A 85 6.45 -1.63 18.36
CA GLY A 85 6.39 -1.50 19.82
C GLY A 85 6.68 -2.80 20.57
N PRO A 86 6.96 -2.71 21.88
CA PRO A 86 7.29 -3.85 22.76
C PRO A 86 6.18 -4.91 22.86
N ASP A 87 4.95 -4.61 22.46
CA ASP A 87 3.83 -5.58 22.40
C ASP A 87 4.09 -6.76 21.43
N ARG A 88 5.08 -6.64 20.52
CA ARG A 88 5.55 -7.79 19.72
C ARG A 88 6.25 -8.86 20.56
N GLY A 89 6.74 -8.52 21.76
CA GLY A 89 7.51 -9.40 22.63
C GLY A 89 6.67 -10.31 23.54
N ASP A 90 5.44 -9.91 23.87
CA ASP A 90 4.60 -10.61 24.86
C ASP A 90 3.41 -11.38 24.27
N VAL A 91 3.07 -11.15 23.00
CA VAL A 91 2.04 -11.93 22.33
C VAL A 91 2.71 -13.17 21.74
N GLY A 92 2.73 -14.28 22.49
CA GLY A 92 3.23 -15.59 22.08
C GLY A 92 2.53 -16.23 20.86
N VAL A 93 1.82 -15.43 20.05
CA VAL A 93 1.24 -15.79 18.77
C VAL A 93 2.22 -15.36 17.69
N ARG A 94 3.22 -16.20 17.44
CA ARG A 94 3.91 -16.16 16.15
C ARG A 94 2.86 -16.48 15.09
N HIS A 95 2.39 -15.48 14.37
CA HIS A 95 1.60 -15.76 13.18
C HIS A 95 2.54 -16.34 12.12
N ASP A 96 2.18 -17.46 11.52
CA ASP A 96 2.98 -18.20 10.52
C ASP A 96 3.42 -17.34 9.31
N ASN A 97 2.91 -16.10 9.19
CA ASN A 97 3.15 -15.14 8.12
C ASN A 97 3.74 -13.79 8.61
N GLU A 98 4.30 -13.73 9.81
CA GLU A 98 4.99 -12.54 10.33
C GLU A 98 6.03 -12.01 9.33
N GLY A 99 5.90 -10.74 8.94
CA GLY A 99 6.80 -10.09 7.98
C GLY A 99 6.41 -10.26 6.50
N SER A 100 5.31 -10.93 6.19
CA SER A 100 4.79 -11.01 4.83
C SER A 100 4.06 -9.72 4.41
N ASP A 101 4.05 -9.43 3.10
CA ASP A 101 3.28 -8.31 2.51
C ASP A 101 1.78 -8.40 2.84
N TRP A 102 1.31 -9.61 3.16
CA TRP A 102 -0.06 -9.85 3.63
C TRP A 102 -0.35 -9.15 4.96
N GLU A 103 0.63 -9.09 5.85
CA GLU A 103 0.47 -8.44 7.15
C GLU A 103 0.21 -6.95 6.99
N TYR A 104 1.02 -6.29 6.17
CA TYR A 104 0.84 -4.87 5.90
C TYR A 104 -0.50 -4.62 5.18
N SER A 105 -0.94 -5.53 4.31
CA SER A 105 -2.24 -5.41 3.63
C SER A 105 -3.42 -5.49 4.61
N ARG A 106 -3.34 -6.39 5.59
CA ARG A 106 -4.31 -6.50 6.68
C ARG A 106 -4.30 -5.27 7.57
N ALA A 107 -3.11 -4.74 7.88
CA ALA A 107 -2.95 -3.52 8.66
C ALA A 107 -3.63 -2.33 7.96
N VAL A 108 -3.35 -2.13 6.67
CA VAL A 108 -3.99 -1.08 5.86
C VAL A 108 -5.50 -1.26 5.85
N LEU A 109 -6.01 -2.47 5.57
CA LEU A 109 -7.44 -2.72 5.56
C LEU A 109 -8.10 -2.41 6.92
N SER A 110 -7.48 -2.88 8.00
CA SER A 110 -7.95 -2.66 9.37
C SER A 110 -7.99 -1.17 9.72
N PHE A 111 -6.94 -0.43 9.34
CA PHE A 111 -6.90 1.01 9.47
C PHE A 111 -8.05 1.69 8.71
N LEU A 112 -8.27 1.36 7.43
CA LEU A 112 -9.36 1.95 6.65
C LEU A 112 -10.76 1.60 7.22
N ASP A 113 -10.96 0.35 7.66
CA ASP A 113 -12.23 -0.13 8.24
C ASP A 113 -12.54 0.54 9.59
N SER A 114 -11.52 0.99 10.32
CA SER A 114 -11.68 1.70 11.60
C SER A 114 -12.23 3.13 11.47
N GLN A 115 -12.38 3.63 10.25
CA GLN A 115 -12.83 5.00 9.95
C GLN A 115 -12.06 6.07 10.74
N PRO A 116 -10.73 6.13 10.58
CA PRO A 116 -9.87 7.05 11.30
C PRO A 116 -10.34 8.49 11.08
N ASP A 117 -10.44 9.24 12.19
CA ASP A 117 -10.90 10.63 12.18
C ASP A 117 -12.31 10.79 11.57
N GLY A 118 -13.16 9.76 11.73
CA GLY A 118 -14.52 9.71 11.19
C GLY A 118 -14.59 9.57 9.67
N VAL A 119 -13.47 9.25 8.99
CA VAL A 119 -13.41 9.15 7.54
C VAL A 119 -13.87 7.77 7.07
N ASN A 120 -15.05 7.73 6.43
CA ASN A 120 -15.48 6.55 5.69
C ASN A 120 -14.78 6.49 4.31
N PHE A 121 -13.81 5.59 4.16
CA PHE A 121 -13.06 5.40 2.90
C PHE A 121 -13.90 4.75 1.79
N TYR A 122 -15.00 4.08 2.12
CA TYR A 122 -15.88 3.46 1.12
C TYR A 122 -16.72 4.46 0.32
N GLU A 123 -16.68 5.73 0.72
CA GLU A 123 -17.38 6.85 0.06
C GLU A 123 -16.39 7.81 -0.63
N ARG A 124 -15.14 7.40 -0.80
CA ARG A 124 -14.06 8.22 -1.40
C ARG A 124 -13.64 7.67 -2.74
N ASP A 125 -13.21 8.53 -3.65
CA ASP A 125 -12.45 8.08 -4.83
C ASP A 125 -10.98 7.91 -4.43
N ILE A 126 -10.51 6.67 -4.38
CA ILE A 126 -9.19 6.33 -3.84
C ILE A 126 -8.17 6.12 -4.96
N VAL A 127 -7.02 6.79 -4.84
CA VAL A 127 -5.81 6.47 -5.62
C VAL A 127 -4.79 5.85 -4.67
N ALA A 128 -4.42 4.60 -4.95
CA ALA A 128 -3.51 3.81 -4.13
C ALA A 128 -2.08 3.87 -4.68
N ILE A 129 -1.15 4.43 -3.92
CA ILE A 129 0.25 4.63 -4.32
C ILE A 129 1.18 3.85 -3.41
N GLY A 130 1.96 2.94 -3.96
CA GLY A 130 2.82 2.06 -3.17
C GLY A 130 4.23 1.93 -3.73
N HIS A 131 5.25 1.90 -2.86
CA HIS A 131 6.64 1.66 -3.23
C HIS A 131 7.15 0.31 -2.71
N GLY A 132 7.87 -0.48 -3.51
CA GLY A 132 8.44 -1.77 -3.07
C GLY A 132 7.38 -2.69 -2.48
N GLN A 133 7.59 -3.13 -1.24
CA GLN A 133 6.60 -3.86 -0.44
C GLN A 133 5.24 -3.16 -0.31
N GLY A 134 5.20 -1.83 -0.22
CA GLY A 134 3.96 -1.06 -0.19
C GLY A 134 3.16 -1.16 -1.49
N GLY A 135 3.84 -1.33 -2.62
CA GLY A 135 3.19 -1.61 -3.90
C GLY A 135 2.45 -2.96 -3.89
N ASN A 136 3.10 -4.00 -3.37
CA ASN A 136 2.47 -5.32 -3.20
C ASN A 136 1.29 -5.26 -2.25
N THR A 137 1.48 -4.56 -1.14
CA THR A 137 0.49 -4.36 -0.09
C THR A 137 -0.82 -3.82 -0.66
N LEU A 138 -0.75 -2.77 -1.48
CA LEU A 138 -1.94 -2.17 -2.08
C LEU A 138 -2.57 -3.05 -3.17
N ALA A 139 -1.76 -3.80 -3.92
CA ALA A 139 -2.28 -4.79 -4.88
C ALA A 139 -3.04 -5.93 -4.16
N LEU A 140 -2.50 -6.43 -3.05
CA LEU A 140 -3.12 -7.48 -2.22
C LEU A 140 -4.35 -6.98 -1.46
N LEU A 141 -4.35 -5.71 -1.02
CA LEU A 141 -5.50 -5.05 -0.41
C LEU A 141 -6.75 -5.14 -1.30
N HIS A 142 -6.59 -4.96 -2.62
CA HIS A 142 -7.70 -5.10 -3.56
C HIS A 142 -8.29 -6.50 -3.58
N ALA A 143 -7.45 -7.54 -3.44
CA ALA A 143 -7.92 -8.93 -3.35
C ALA A 143 -8.63 -9.21 -2.01
N LEU A 144 -8.16 -8.60 -0.91
CA LEU A 144 -8.78 -8.72 0.40
C LEU A 144 -10.15 -8.03 0.48
N LYS A 145 -10.29 -6.86 -0.16
CA LYS A 145 -11.49 -6.03 -0.08
C LYS A 145 -11.80 -5.36 -1.42
N PRO A 146 -12.34 -6.11 -2.40
CA PRO A 146 -12.63 -5.59 -3.74
C PRO A 146 -13.72 -4.51 -3.78
N ARG A 147 -14.38 -4.25 -2.64
CA ARG A 147 -15.39 -3.18 -2.49
C ARG A 147 -14.79 -1.81 -2.17
N LEU A 148 -13.50 -1.73 -1.85
CA LEU A 148 -12.85 -0.43 -1.70
C LEU A 148 -12.90 0.31 -3.05
N PRO A 149 -13.38 1.57 -3.09
CA PRO A 149 -13.51 2.38 -4.31
C PRO A 149 -12.15 2.90 -4.80
N ILE A 150 -11.21 1.98 -5.01
CA ILE A 150 -9.92 2.29 -5.61
C ILE A 150 -10.17 2.53 -7.09
N ILE A 151 -9.88 3.72 -7.57
CA ILE A 151 -10.06 4.13 -8.97
C ILE A 151 -8.76 4.07 -9.77
N SER A 152 -7.61 3.98 -9.11
CA SER A 152 -6.31 3.78 -9.77
C SER A 152 -5.24 3.31 -8.79
N PHE A 153 -4.25 2.57 -9.30
CA PHE A 153 -3.02 2.19 -8.60
C PHE A 153 -1.81 2.86 -9.24
N VAL A 154 -0.88 3.36 -8.42
CA VAL A 154 0.45 3.82 -8.86
C VAL A 154 1.50 3.04 -8.09
N LEU A 155 2.16 2.09 -8.75
CA LEU A 155 3.10 1.18 -8.12
C LEU A 155 4.53 1.55 -8.53
N LEU A 156 5.30 2.02 -7.56
CA LEU A 156 6.69 2.44 -7.70
C LEU A 156 7.58 1.25 -7.35
N ASN A 157 8.38 0.75 -8.29
CA ASN A 157 9.28 -0.41 -8.09
C ASN A 157 8.68 -1.51 -7.20
N PRO A 158 7.45 -2.00 -7.48
CA PRO A 158 6.77 -2.84 -6.51
C PRO A 158 7.48 -4.20 -6.39
N ASP A 159 7.53 -4.75 -5.18
CA ASP A 159 8.27 -5.96 -4.89
C ASP A 159 7.52 -7.25 -5.28
N ILE A 160 6.71 -7.24 -6.34
CA ILE A 160 5.73 -8.29 -6.61
C ILE A 160 6.47 -9.59 -6.93
N ASP A 161 6.51 -10.49 -5.95
CA ASP A 161 7.02 -11.85 -6.09
C ASP A 161 5.87 -12.84 -5.79
N SER A 162 5.87 -13.96 -6.49
CA SER A 162 4.98 -15.08 -6.26
C SER A 162 5.09 -15.72 -4.87
N SER A 163 6.13 -15.38 -4.10
CA SER A 163 6.38 -15.87 -2.74
C SER A 163 5.63 -15.10 -1.64
N SER A 164 5.09 -13.91 -1.91
CA SER A 164 4.49 -13.05 -0.88
C SER A 164 2.99 -13.24 -0.62
N ALA A 165 2.40 -14.30 -1.18
CA ALA A 165 1.00 -14.68 -0.93
C ALA A 165 0.91 -15.94 -0.06
N PRO A 166 0.12 -15.95 1.04
CA PRO A 166 -0.23 -17.18 1.74
C PRO A 166 -1.04 -18.09 0.80
N ALA A 167 -0.37 -19.11 0.27
CA ALA A 167 -0.94 -20.10 -0.62
C ALA A 167 -1.86 -21.06 0.17
N ARG A 168 -3.11 -20.65 0.40
CA ARG A 168 -4.28 -21.56 0.55
C ARG A 168 -5.61 -21.02 0.00
N ALA A 169 -5.66 -19.81 -0.55
CA ALA A 169 -6.80 -19.32 -1.33
C ALA A 169 -6.59 -19.42 -2.86
N TYR A 170 -5.48 -20.02 -3.31
CA TYR A 170 -5.03 -20.10 -4.71
C TYR A 170 -4.68 -21.53 -5.19
N GLU A 171 -5.05 -22.57 -4.43
CA GLU A 171 -4.53 -23.96 -4.46
C GLU A 171 -4.61 -24.75 -5.79
N TYR A 172 -4.93 -24.15 -6.94
CA TYR A 172 -4.99 -24.83 -8.24
C TYR A 172 -3.98 -24.38 -9.30
N ALA A 173 -3.16 -23.34 -9.07
CA ALA A 173 -2.38 -22.71 -10.15
C ALA A 173 -0.87 -23.03 -10.15
N ALA A 174 -0.47 -24.18 -9.61
CA ALA A 174 0.91 -24.53 -9.29
C ALA A 174 1.88 -24.90 -10.44
N PRO A 175 1.55 -25.55 -11.58
CA PRO A 175 2.64 -26.27 -12.30
C PRO A 175 3.32 -25.63 -13.53
N ARG A 176 3.17 -24.33 -13.88
CA ARG A 176 3.71 -23.81 -15.17
C ARG A 176 4.29 -22.39 -15.13
N VAL A 177 5.27 -22.16 -14.27
CA VAL A 177 5.79 -20.82 -13.90
C VAL A 177 7.27 -20.66 -14.26
N MET A 178 7.82 -21.56 -15.06
CA MET A 178 9.21 -21.96 -14.84
C MET A 178 10.29 -21.12 -15.51
N ASP A 179 10.01 -20.13 -16.37
CA ASP A 179 11.09 -19.45 -17.08
C ASP A 179 11.06 -17.91 -16.89
N TYR A 180 11.66 -17.44 -15.79
CA TYR A 180 12.35 -16.14 -15.62
C TYR A 180 11.58 -14.79 -15.44
N GLN A 181 10.41 -14.77 -14.77
CA GLN A 181 9.51 -13.61 -14.46
C GLN A 181 8.30 -13.29 -15.38
N PRO A 182 7.48 -14.28 -15.79
CA PRO A 182 6.19 -14.05 -16.47
C PRO A 182 4.99 -13.77 -15.54
N ARG A 183 5.13 -13.84 -14.20
CA ARG A 183 3.99 -13.79 -13.24
C ARG A 183 3.56 -12.42 -12.72
N VAL A 184 4.41 -11.39 -12.80
CA VAL A 184 4.02 -10.00 -12.47
C VAL A 184 2.95 -9.54 -13.45
N VAL A 185 3.14 -9.88 -14.72
CA VAL A 185 2.19 -9.63 -15.80
C VAL A 185 0.89 -10.38 -15.54
N ASP A 186 0.85 -11.60 -14.99
CA ASP A 186 -0.41 -12.31 -14.72
C ASP A 186 -1.20 -11.76 -13.53
N VAL A 187 -0.53 -11.37 -12.43
CA VAL A 187 -1.17 -10.75 -11.26
C VAL A 187 -1.73 -9.38 -11.64
N LEU A 188 -0.94 -8.60 -12.38
CA LEU A 188 -1.39 -7.35 -12.95
C LEU A 188 -2.48 -7.61 -14.00
N HIS A 189 -2.34 -8.49 -14.98
CA HIS A 189 -3.37 -8.78 -15.98
C HIS A 189 -4.71 -9.19 -15.35
N LYS A 190 -4.72 -9.86 -14.20
CA LYS A 190 -5.95 -10.14 -13.45
C LYS A 190 -6.56 -8.89 -12.78
N LEU A 191 -5.73 -7.99 -12.25
CA LEU A 191 -6.15 -6.65 -11.81
C LEU A 191 -6.64 -5.79 -13.00
N TYR A 192 -5.94 -5.84 -14.14
CA TYR A 192 -6.18 -5.03 -15.34
C TYR A 192 -7.37 -5.51 -16.18
N ALA A 193 -7.73 -6.80 -16.16
CA ALA A 193 -8.77 -7.32 -17.04
C ALA A 193 -10.17 -6.78 -16.71
N ARG A 194 -10.43 -6.41 -15.44
CA ARG A 194 -11.72 -5.88 -14.95
C ARG A 194 -11.62 -4.92 -13.75
N GLY A 195 -10.42 -4.56 -13.29
CA GLY A 195 -10.20 -3.71 -12.13
C GLY A 195 -9.71 -2.30 -12.48
N PRO A 196 -9.31 -1.52 -11.47
CA PRO A 196 -8.86 -0.14 -11.66
C PRO A 196 -7.57 -0.07 -12.51
N PRO A 197 -7.37 1.00 -13.29
CA PRO A 197 -6.10 1.26 -13.96
C PRO A 197 -4.91 1.13 -13.02
N VAL A 198 -3.82 0.54 -13.50
CA VAL A 198 -2.55 0.46 -12.77
C VAL A 198 -1.48 1.19 -13.56
N HIS A 199 -0.68 1.99 -12.88
CA HIS A 199 0.47 2.69 -13.42
C HIS A 199 1.72 2.13 -12.76
N LEU A 200 2.62 1.52 -13.55
CA LEU A 200 3.89 1.03 -13.05
C LEU A 200 4.98 2.06 -13.32
N VAL A 201 5.74 2.41 -12.28
CA VAL A 201 6.94 3.24 -12.40
C VAL A 201 8.12 2.40 -11.99
N LEU A 202 8.95 2.03 -12.95
CA LEU A 202 10.13 1.19 -12.75
C LEU A 202 11.40 2.02 -12.95
N SER A 203 12.34 1.90 -12.01
CA SER A 203 13.67 2.49 -12.13
C SER A 203 14.57 1.56 -12.94
N ALA A 204 15.14 2.08 -14.03
CA ALA A 204 16.11 1.35 -14.84
C ALA A 204 17.42 1.05 -14.09
N ALA A 205 17.68 1.75 -12.97
CA ALA A 205 18.87 1.60 -12.14
C ALA A 205 18.62 0.74 -10.88
N ASP A 206 17.46 0.10 -10.76
CA ASP A 206 17.13 -0.75 -9.61
C ASP A 206 17.89 -2.08 -9.69
N ASP A 207 19.17 -2.04 -9.32
CA ASP A 207 20.15 -3.12 -9.43
C ASP A 207 20.10 -4.09 -8.22
N ILE A 208 19.20 -3.83 -7.26
CA ILE A 208 19.03 -4.62 -6.03
C ILE A 208 18.70 -6.09 -6.35
N ARG A 209 18.06 -6.36 -7.49
CA ARG A 209 17.68 -7.71 -7.93
C ARG A 209 18.75 -8.43 -8.74
N ALA A 210 19.60 -7.71 -9.48
CA ALA A 210 20.67 -8.32 -10.27
C ALA A 210 21.79 -8.89 -9.38
N LYS A 211 22.07 -8.25 -8.25
CA LYS A 211 23.11 -8.71 -7.30
C LYS A 211 22.69 -9.92 -6.46
N ARG A 212 21.43 -10.03 -6.04
CA ARG A 212 20.99 -11.18 -5.23
C ARG A 212 21.07 -12.52 -5.95
N HIS A 213 20.85 -12.55 -7.26
CA HIS A 213 21.03 -13.77 -8.07
C HIS A 213 22.49 -14.16 -8.27
N ALA A 214 23.42 -13.21 -8.23
CA ALA A 214 24.85 -13.48 -8.36
C ALA A 214 25.46 -14.05 -7.06
N ASP A 215 24.91 -13.70 -5.89
CA ASP A 215 25.41 -14.16 -4.58
C ASP A 215 24.79 -15.49 -4.11
N THR A 216 23.87 -16.09 -4.89
CA THR A 216 23.27 -17.41 -4.62
C THR A 216 23.62 -18.49 -5.65
N MET A 217 24.52 -18.20 -6.59
CA MET A 217 25.16 -19.16 -7.50
C MET A 217 26.64 -19.32 -7.16
#